data_AF-A0A6P1FLW0-F1
#
_entry.id   AF-A0A6P1FLW0-F1
#
_cell.length_a   1.000
_cell.length_b   1.000
_cell.length_c   1.000
_cell.angle_alpha   90.00
_cell.angle_beta   90.00
_cell.angle_gamma   90.00
#
_symmetry.space_group_name_H-M   'P 1'
#
loop_
_entity.id
_entity.type
_entity.pdbx_description
1 polymer ?
#
loop_
_entity_poly.entity_id
_entity_poly.type
_entity_poly.pdbx_seq_one_letter_code
_entity_poly.pdbx_strand_id
1 'polypeptide(L)'
;MSVPPSTAGHFRESDITPESFETERLERRLALLEASIVQGERALLGRVDPRTGDPLPGACGGHRAQLVSNLTTERALADRIRAILAARS
;
A
#
# COMPACT_ATOMS: atom_id res chain seq x y z
N MET A 1 8.32 -23.83 -48.85
CA MET A 1 8.51 -23.79 -47.38
C MET A 1 7.39 -22.94 -46.83
N SER A 2 6.30 -23.58 -46.38
CA SER A 2 5.09 -22.90 -45.91
C SER A 2 5.24 -22.62 -44.41
N VAL A 3 5.08 -21.36 -44.01
CA VAL A 3 5.09 -20.95 -42.60
C VAL A 3 3.76 -21.41 -41.98
N PRO A 4 3.76 -22.09 -40.82
CA PRO A 4 2.51 -22.54 -40.22
C PRO A 4 1.69 -21.31 -39.79
N PRO A 5 0.38 -21.27 -40.11
CA PRO A 5 -0.49 -20.26 -39.55
C PRO A 5 -0.77 -20.64 -38.09
N SER A 6 -0.86 -19.61 -37.25
CA SER A 6 -1.49 -19.67 -35.93
C SER A 6 -0.64 -20.25 -34.80
N THR A 7 0.14 -19.36 -34.19
CA THR A 7 0.28 -19.28 -32.73
C THR A 7 -0.83 -18.42 -32.12
N ALA A 8 -2.09 -18.55 -32.58
CA ALA A 8 -3.22 -18.17 -31.74
C ALA A 8 -3.45 -19.29 -30.73
N GLY A 9 -2.46 -19.51 -29.86
CA GLY A 9 -2.73 -20.12 -28.58
C GLY A 9 -3.75 -19.22 -27.93
N HIS A 10 -4.91 -19.78 -27.58
CA HIS A 10 -5.95 -19.13 -26.80
C HIS A 10 -5.33 -18.59 -25.50
N PHE A 11 -4.73 -17.39 -25.55
CA PHE A 11 -4.76 -16.52 -24.41
C PHE A 11 -6.24 -16.28 -24.19
N ARG A 12 -6.79 -16.89 -23.14
CA ARG A 12 -7.90 -16.26 -22.45
C ARG A 12 -7.36 -14.91 -22.00
N GLU A 13 -7.50 -13.95 -22.88
CA GLU A 13 -7.41 -12.53 -22.63
C GLU A 13 -8.49 -12.27 -21.59
N SER A 14 -8.11 -12.42 -20.32
CA SER A 14 -8.80 -11.69 -19.27
C SER A 14 -8.48 -10.23 -19.61
N ASP A 15 -9.32 -9.62 -20.45
CA ASP A 15 -9.09 -8.31 -21.05
C ASP A 15 -8.73 -7.31 -19.95
N ILE A 16 -7.44 -7.00 -19.81
CA ILE A 16 -6.99 -5.94 -18.92
C ILE A 16 -7.49 -4.65 -19.55
N THR A 17 -8.62 -4.15 -19.05
CA THR A 17 -9.12 -2.85 -19.47
C THR A 17 -8.34 -1.75 -18.74
N PRO A 18 -8.22 -0.55 -19.31
CA PRO A 18 -7.65 0.59 -18.60
C PRO A 18 -8.31 0.82 -17.23
N GLU A 19 -9.61 0.56 -17.13
CA GLU A 19 -10.40 0.68 -15.92
C GLU A 19 -10.03 -0.38 -14.87
N SER A 20 -9.82 -1.64 -15.27
CA SER A 20 -9.40 -2.71 -14.36
C SER A 20 -7.96 -2.47 -13.88
N PHE A 21 -7.06 -2.06 -14.79
CA PHE A 21 -5.69 -1.72 -14.44
C PHE A 21 -5.60 -0.56 -13.44
N GLU A 22 -6.34 0.54 -13.68
CA GLU A 22 -6.34 1.67 -12.75
C GLU A 22 -6.94 1.30 -11.39
N THR A 23 -7.94 0.41 -11.35
CA THR A 23 -8.51 -0.08 -10.10
C THR A 23 -7.50 -0.92 -9.32
N GLU A 24 -6.87 -1.92 -9.95
CA GLU A 24 -5.81 -2.74 -9.33
C GLU A 24 -4.62 -1.88 -8.85
N ARG A 25 -4.25 -0.86 -9.62
CA ARG A 25 -3.18 0.08 -9.25
C ARG A 25 -3.54 0.87 -8.00
N LEU A 26 -4.78 1.35 -7.89
CA LEU A 26 -5.26 2.08 -6.72
C LEU A 26 -5.35 1.17 -5.48
N GLU A 27 -5.84 -0.06 -5.63
CA GLU A 27 -5.87 -1.05 -4.55
C GLU A 27 -4.47 -1.38 -4.04
N ARG A 28 -3.53 -1.64 -4.96
CA ARG A 28 -2.13 -1.87 -4.60
C ARG A 28 -1.53 -0.66 -3.88
N ARG A 29 -1.84 0.56 -4.33
CA ARG A 29 -1.37 1.79 -3.68
C ARG A 29 -1.96 1.93 -2.28
N LEU A 30 -3.24 1.60 -2.11
CA LEU A 30 -3.90 1.61 -0.80
C LEU A 30 -3.24 0.63 0.18
N ALA A 31 -2.99 -0.61 -0.27
CA ALA A 31 -2.32 -1.62 0.57
C ALA A 31 -0.94 -1.17 1.05
N LEU A 32 -0.16 -0.51 0.19
CA LEU A 32 1.16 0.03 0.55
C LEU A 32 1.05 1.18 1.57
N LEU A 33 0.04 2.06 1.43
CA LEU A 33 -0.20 3.14 2.39
C LEU A 33 -0.62 2.60 3.75
N GLU A 34 -1.52 1.61 3.78
CA GLU A 34 -1.96 0.99 5.03
C GLU A 34 -0.80 0.30 5.76
N ALA A 35 0.08 -0.40 5.02
CA ALA A 35 1.30 -0.97 5.59
C ALA A 35 2.24 0.11 6.16
N SER A 36 2.42 1.22 5.44
CA SER A 36 3.23 2.37 5.89
C SER A 36 2.66 2.99 7.18
N ILE A 37 1.34 3.21 7.22
CA ILE A 37 0.64 3.76 8.39
C ILE A 37 0.87 2.88 9.61
N VAL A 38 0.64 1.57 9.48
CA VAL A 38 0.83 0.62 10.59
C VAL A 38 2.28 0.61 11.06
N GLN A 39 3.25 0.69 10.15
CA GLN A 39 4.66 0.78 10.51
C GLN A 39 4.99 2.09 11.24
N GLY A 40 4.48 3.23 10.76
CA GLY A 40 4.68 4.54 11.38
C GLY A 40 4.07 4.61 12.79
N GLU A 41 2.86 4.06 12.96
CA GLU A 41 2.21 3.96 14.27
C GLU A 41 3.04 3.10 15.24
N ARG A 42 3.51 1.92 14.79
CA ARG A 42 4.40 1.08 15.59
C ARG A 42 5.70 1.78 15.96
N ALA A 43 6.27 2.58 15.07
CA ALA A 43 7.48 3.34 15.34
C ALA A 43 7.27 4.44 16.40
N LEU A 44 6.06 5.01 16.49
CA LEU A 44 5.70 5.97 17.55
C LEU A 44 5.52 5.31 18.91
N LEU A 45 5.14 4.03 18.96
CA LEU A 45 4.94 3.30 20.19
C LEU A 45 6.28 2.88 20.79
N GLY A 46 6.44 3.08 22.10
CA GLY A 46 7.45 2.38 22.87
C GLY A 46 7.14 0.88 22.92
N ARG A 47 8.17 0.06 23.08
CA ARG A 47 8.05 -1.39 23.22
C ARG A 47 8.91 -1.88 24.38
N VAL A 48 8.80 -3.16 24.70
CA VAL A 48 9.65 -3.82 25.70
C VAL A 48 10.60 -4.76 24.96
N ASP A 49 11.88 -4.73 25.30
CA ASP A 49 12.85 -5.71 24.79
C ASP A 49 12.47 -7.10 25.35
N PRO A 50 12.15 -8.09 24.50
CA PRO A 50 11.74 -9.41 24.96
C PRO A 50 12.86 -10.21 25.64
N ARG A 51 14.13 -9.81 25.49
CA ARG A 51 15.28 -10.47 26.12
C ARG A 51 15.60 -9.91 27.49
N THR A 52 15.55 -8.59 27.65
CA THR A 52 15.96 -7.92 28.90
C THR A 52 14.80 -7.42 29.74
N GLY A 53 13.62 -7.24 29.15
CA GLY A 53 12.47 -6.60 29.79
C GLY A 53 12.57 -5.07 29.83
N ASP A 54 13.59 -4.48 29.24
CA ASP A 54 13.80 -3.03 29.28
C ASP A 54 12.83 -2.28 28.36
N PRO A 55 12.38 -1.07 28.75
CA PRO A 55 11.62 -0.22 27.88
C PRO A 55 12.50 0.31 26.74
N LEU A 56 12.10 0.04 25.51
CA LEU A 56 12.64 0.63 24.29
C LEU A 56 11.73 1.81 23.89
N PRO A 57 12.23 3.06 23.97
CA PRO A 57 11.41 4.21 23.63
C PRO A 57 11.04 4.20 22.15
N GLY A 58 9.83 4.66 21.85
CA GLY A 58 9.42 4.93 20.48
C GLY A 58 10.17 6.15 19.91
N ALA A 59 9.82 6.52 18.68
CA ALA A 59 10.38 7.70 18.03
C ALA A 59 10.23 8.96 18.90
N CYS A 60 11.31 9.73 19.01
CA CYS A 60 11.38 10.95 19.81
C CYS A 60 11.90 12.15 18.99
N GLY A 61 11.77 13.35 19.56
CA GLY A 61 12.27 14.59 18.95
C GLY A 61 11.77 14.84 17.52
N GLY A 62 12.66 15.33 16.66
CA GLY A 62 12.33 15.64 15.26
C GLY A 62 11.86 14.42 14.45
N HIS A 63 12.35 13.22 14.75
CA HIS A 63 11.90 12.00 14.08
C HIS A 63 10.43 11.70 14.38
N ARG A 64 9.99 11.89 15.63
CA ARG A 64 8.57 11.78 16.01
C ARG A 64 7.71 12.79 15.26
N ALA A 65 8.15 14.05 15.20
CA ALA A 65 7.42 15.11 14.50
C ALA A 65 7.26 14.77 13.01
N GLN A 66 8.31 14.25 12.38
CA GLN A 66 8.24 13.79 10.99
C GLN A 66 7.25 12.64 10.79
N LEU A 67 7.27 11.63 11.65
CA LEU A 67 6.34 10.50 11.57
C LEU A 67 4.88 10.94 11.70
N VAL A 68 4.57 11.83 12.64
CA VAL A 68 3.21 12.36 12.81
C VAL A 68 2.75 13.14 11.57
N SER A 69 3.65 13.95 10.98
CA SER A 69 3.36 14.68 9.75
C SER A 69 3.08 13.74 8.57
N ASN A 70 3.92 12.71 8.39
CA ASN A 70 3.74 11.70 7.34
C ASN A 70 2.42 10.94 7.53
N LEU A 71 2.13 10.45 8.73
CA LEU A 71 0.91 9.70 9.02
C LEU A 71 -0.35 10.50 8.70
N THR A 72 -0.34 11.81 8.96
CA THR A 72 -1.48 12.69 8.64
C THR A 72 -1.72 12.72 7.12
N THR A 73 -0.64 12.84 6.34
CA THR A 73 -0.70 12.86 4.87
C THR A 73 -1.10 11.50 4.30
N GLU A 74 -0.54 10.41 4.82
CA GLU A 74 -0.81 9.05 4.36
C GLU A 74 -2.25 8.63 4.63
N ARG A 75 -2.80 8.97 5.80
CA ARG A 75 -4.22 8.71 6.12
C ARG A 75 -5.16 9.47 5.19
N ALA A 76 -4.91 10.76 4.98
CA ALA A 76 -5.71 11.56 4.05
C ALA A 76 -5.68 11.00 2.61
N LEU A 77 -4.52 10.50 2.16
CA LEU A 77 -4.39 9.86 0.86
C LEU A 77 -5.12 8.51 0.80
N ALA A 78 -5.01 7.69 1.85
CA ALA A 78 -5.70 6.40 1.93
C ALA A 78 -7.23 6.60 1.87
N ASP A 79 -7.77 7.56 2.63
CA ASP A 79 -9.20 7.88 2.62
C ASP A 79 -9.68 8.36 1.25
N ARG A 80 -8.87 9.18 0.56
CA ARG A 80 -9.17 9.61 -0.81
C ARG A 80 -9.20 8.44 -1.79
N ILE A 81 -8.26 7.51 -1.71
CA ILE A 81 -8.23 6.33 -2.58
C ILE A 81 -9.44 5.43 -2.30
N ARG A 82 -9.78 5.18 -1.03
CA ARG A 82 -10.99 4.42 -0.66
C ARG A 82 -12.25 5.05 -1.23
N ALA A 83 -12.38 6.37 -1.17
CA ALA A 83 -13.52 7.08 -1.76
C ALA A 83 -13.60 6.92 -3.28
N ILE A 84 -12.46 6.95 -3.99
CA ILE A 84 -12.39 6.72 -5.44
C ILE A 84 -12.81 5.29 -5.79
N LEU A 85 -12.31 4.29 -5.05
CA LEU A 85 -12.66 2.89 -5.26
C LEU A 85 -14.14 2.63 -5.00
N ALA A 86 -14.69 3.17 -3.90
CA ALA A 86 -16.11 3.05 -3.56
C ALA A 86 -17.05 3.75 -4.56
N ALA A 87 -16.59 4.81 -5.23
CA ALA A 87 -17.37 5.47 -6.29
C ALA A 87 -17.37 4.68 -7.61
N ARG A 88 -16.52 3.65 -7.76
CA ARG A 88 -16.38 2.81 -8.96
C ARG A 88 -17.04 1.44 -8.81
N SER A 89 -17.37 1.03 -7.58
CA SER A 89 -18.13 -0.19 -7.25
C SER A 89 -19.63 0.03 -7.38
#